data_AF-A0A329KNL1-F1
#
_entry.id   AF-A0A329KNL1-F1
#
_cell.length_a   1.000
_cell.length_b   1.000
_cell.length_c   1.000
_cell.angle_alpha   90.00
_cell.angle_beta   90.00
_cell.angle_gamma   90.00
#
_symmetry.space_group_name_H-M   'P 1'
#
loop_
_entity.id
_entity.type
_entity.pdbx_description
1 polymer ?
#
loop_
_entity_poly.entity_id
_entity_poly.type
_entity_poly.pdbx_seq_one_letter_code
_entity_poly.pdbx_strand_id
1 'polypeptide(L)'
;MNENRRLYTAEHIAFTGTGTAFDPETGEALIYAPAATHKVVNLAQSEAFKERQQTIKAGRSVEFTITNMNNIDEVIERVSDKHCGYLLYLQCFVNYDTTLSNPNKTAMSKEDIRRTLGVSKPTVNSFLADMIDNAIIFEDSGSYRLNPRYHFQGKTSNTAIVRTFVAKVKELYSEVSAKDLGFVYKLLQHIHLETNTICANPYERDVENTVPLTKEDIARITGVDEKTVYRKLRKLKFGDQYVFAEVVYGRSRYYKINPFVFYRKPGVPDATLREMFSIRNNYRG
;
A
#
# COMPACT_ATOMS: atom_id res chain seq x y z
N MET A 1 -19.66 -11.74 -57.55
CA MET A 1 -20.50 -12.49 -56.58
C MET A 1 -20.10 -11.95 -55.21
N ASN A 2 -20.94 -11.10 -54.61
CA ASN A 2 -20.62 -10.38 -53.37
C ASN A 2 -20.75 -11.30 -52.15
N GLU A 3 -19.65 -11.52 -51.43
CA GLU A 3 -19.67 -12.13 -50.10
C GLU A 3 -20.25 -11.13 -49.08
N ASN A 4 -21.39 -11.49 -48.52
CA ASN A 4 -22.08 -10.70 -47.51
C ASN A 4 -21.42 -10.95 -46.14
N ARG A 5 -20.32 -10.24 -45.84
CA ARG A 5 -19.60 -10.35 -44.56
C ARG A 5 -20.44 -9.66 -43.45
N ARG A 6 -21.28 -10.44 -42.75
CA ARG A 6 -22.00 -9.95 -41.57
C ARG A 6 -21.01 -9.52 -40.49
N LEU A 7 -20.97 -8.23 -40.19
CA LEU A 7 -20.22 -7.69 -39.06
C LEU A 7 -21.00 -7.99 -37.77
N TYR A 8 -20.50 -8.91 -36.96
CA TYR A 8 -21.03 -9.15 -35.62
C TYR A 8 -20.60 -8.02 -34.68
N THR A 9 -21.55 -7.48 -33.91
CA THR A 9 -21.23 -6.50 -32.84
C THR A 9 -20.49 -7.20 -31.70
N ALA A 10 -19.78 -6.44 -30.87
CA ALA A 10 -19.07 -6.98 -29.69
C ALA A 10 -20.00 -7.77 -28.75
N GLU A 11 -21.28 -7.41 -28.67
CA GLU A 11 -22.29 -8.13 -27.92
C GLU A 11 -22.62 -9.50 -28.52
N HIS A 12 -22.70 -9.63 -29.85
CA HIS A 12 -22.97 -10.93 -30.50
C HIS A 12 -21.85 -11.94 -30.22
N ILE A 13 -20.59 -11.49 -30.17
CA ILE A 13 -19.45 -12.34 -29.85
C ILE A 13 -19.51 -12.79 -28.39
N ALA A 14 -19.98 -11.94 -27.48
CA ALA A 14 -20.04 -12.22 -26.05
C ALA A 14 -21.10 -13.26 -25.65
N PHE A 15 -22.13 -13.51 -26.46
CA PHE A 15 -23.20 -14.48 -26.16
C PHE A 15 -23.18 -15.72 -27.06
N THR A 16 -22.19 -15.84 -27.95
CA THR A 16 -22.09 -17.00 -28.84
C THR A 16 -21.77 -18.26 -28.02
N GLY A 17 -22.63 -19.27 -28.10
CA GLY A 17 -22.46 -20.56 -27.41
C GLY A 17 -22.83 -20.56 -25.92
N THR A 18 -23.45 -19.49 -25.41
CA THR A 18 -23.93 -19.40 -24.03
C THR A 18 -25.41 -19.68 -23.93
N GLY A 19 -25.88 -20.35 -22.87
CA GLY A 19 -27.30 -20.57 -22.63
C GLY A 19 -27.59 -21.18 -21.26
N THR A 20 -28.87 -21.47 -21.03
CA THR A 20 -29.37 -22.07 -19.79
C THR A 20 -30.01 -23.41 -20.11
N ALA A 21 -29.57 -24.46 -19.44
CA ALA A 21 -30.21 -25.77 -19.38
C ALA A 21 -30.83 -25.98 -17.99
N PHE A 22 -31.66 -26.99 -17.84
CA PHE A 22 -32.21 -27.39 -16.53
C PHE A 22 -31.80 -28.81 -16.23
N ASP A 23 -31.36 -29.06 -15.01
CA ASP A 23 -31.10 -30.40 -14.51
C ASP A 23 -32.46 -31.16 -14.42
N PRO A 24 -32.60 -32.33 -15.09
CA PRO A 24 -33.86 -33.05 -15.13
C PRO A 24 -34.26 -33.72 -13.81
N GLU A 25 -33.33 -33.89 -12.86
CA GLU A 25 -33.60 -34.50 -11.54
C GLU A 25 -33.85 -33.45 -10.46
N THR A 26 -33.11 -32.35 -10.48
CA THR A 26 -33.18 -31.31 -9.43
C THR A 26 -33.97 -30.07 -9.84
N GLY A 27 -34.20 -29.86 -11.14
CA GLY A 27 -34.82 -28.66 -11.69
C GLY A 27 -33.93 -27.41 -11.66
N GLU A 28 -32.66 -27.56 -11.29
CA GLU A 28 -31.72 -26.44 -11.18
C GLU A 28 -31.31 -25.90 -12.55
N ALA A 29 -31.22 -24.58 -12.67
CA ALA A 29 -30.77 -23.91 -13.89
C ALA A 29 -29.24 -24.00 -14.02
N LEU A 30 -28.76 -24.66 -15.07
CA LEU A 30 -27.35 -24.83 -15.42
C LEU A 30 -26.98 -23.83 -16.52
N ILE A 31 -26.07 -22.92 -16.22
CA ILE A 31 -25.53 -21.98 -17.22
C ILE A 31 -24.34 -22.63 -17.91
N TYR A 32 -24.37 -22.74 -19.24
CA TYR A 32 -23.26 -23.23 -20.04
C TYR A 32 -22.66 -22.11 -20.90
N ALA A 33 -21.34 -22.16 -21.07
CA ALA A 33 -20.60 -21.23 -21.92
C ALA A 33 -19.27 -21.88 -22.37
N PRO A 34 -18.69 -21.47 -23.51
CA PRO A 34 -17.40 -21.99 -23.95
C PRO A 34 -16.28 -21.62 -22.97
N ALA A 35 -15.63 -22.60 -22.36
CA ALA A 35 -14.61 -22.39 -21.33
C ALA A 35 -13.36 -21.62 -21.80
N ALA A 36 -13.08 -21.63 -23.11
CA ALA A 36 -11.96 -20.90 -23.71
C ALA A 36 -12.18 -19.38 -23.77
N THR A 37 -13.45 -18.93 -23.76
CA THR A 37 -13.83 -17.52 -23.95
C THR A 37 -14.62 -16.95 -22.77
N HIS A 38 -15.20 -17.81 -21.93
CA HIS A 38 -16.10 -17.42 -20.85
C HIS A 38 -15.68 -18.06 -19.53
N LYS A 39 -15.84 -17.31 -18.44
CA LYS A 39 -15.64 -17.81 -17.08
C LYS A 39 -16.87 -17.52 -16.26
N VAL A 40 -17.32 -18.50 -15.47
CA VAL A 40 -18.38 -18.31 -14.49
C VAL A 40 -17.83 -17.50 -13.31
N VAL A 41 -18.50 -16.41 -12.97
CA VAL A 41 -18.16 -15.55 -11.83
C VAL A 41 -19.36 -15.45 -10.90
N ASN A 42 -19.11 -15.45 -9.60
CA ASN A 42 -20.17 -15.25 -8.61
C ASN A 42 -20.74 -13.82 -8.74
N LEU A 43 -22.07 -13.67 -8.66
CA LEU A 43 -22.76 -12.37 -8.78
C LEU A 43 -22.22 -11.33 -7.80
N ALA A 44 -22.02 -11.69 -6.53
CA ALA A 44 -21.45 -10.79 -5.53
C ALA A 44 -20.00 -10.39 -5.86
N GLN A 45 -19.20 -11.29 -6.46
CA GLN A 45 -17.86 -10.95 -6.95
C GLN A 45 -17.92 -9.98 -8.15
N SER A 46 -18.89 -10.16 -9.05
CA SER A 46 -19.12 -9.30 -10.22
C SER A 46 -19.60 -7.91 -9.81
N GLU A 47 -20.53 -7.82 -8.86
CA GLU A 47 -21.05 -6.58 -8.30
C GLU A 47 -19.97 -5.81 -7.55
N ALA A 48 -19.22 -6.47 -6.66
CA ALA A 48 -18.07 -5.86 -5.99
C ALA A 48 -17.01 -5.34 -6.99
N PHE A 49 -16.80 -6.03 -8.12
CA PHE A 49 -15.92 -5.56 -9.19
C PHE A 49 -16.49 -4.33 -9.91
N LYS A 50 -17.80 -4.27 -10.16
CA LYS A 50 -18.50 -3.12 -10.78
C LYS A 50 -18.50 -1.90 -9.86
N GLU A 51 -18.80 -2.07 -8.58
CA GLU A 51 -18.75 -0.99 -7.57
C GLU A 51 -17.32 -0.44 -7.44
N ARG A 52 -16.31 -1.32 -7.47
CA ARG A 52 -14.89 -0.96 -7.51
C ARG A 52 -14.53 -0.18 -8.77
N GLN A 53 -15.03 -0.56 -9.94
CA GLN A 53 -14.84 0.18 -11.18
C GLN A 53 -15.51 1.56 -11.13
N GLN A 54 -16.69 1.66 -10.51
CA GLN A 54 -17.43 2.91 -10.38
C GLN A 54 -16.76 3.87 -9.37
N THR A 55 -16.27 3.37 -8.23
CA THR A 55 -15.48 4.17 -7.27
C THR A 55 -14.14 4.63 -7.83
N ILE A 56 -13.45 3.78 -8.62
CA ILE A 56 -12.21 4.15 -9.34
C ILE A 56 -12.47 5.15 -10.47
N LYS A 57 -13.66 5.15 -11.09
CA LYS A 57 -14.04 6.13 -12.12
C LYS A 57 -14.49 7.48 -11.54
N ALA A 58 -15.08 7.48 -10.34
CA ALA A 58 -15.62 8.69 -9.71
C ALA A 58 -14.56 9.55 -8.99
N GLY A 59 -13.41 8.98 -8.62
CA GLY A 59 -12.28 9.71 -8.06
C GLY A 59 -11.01 9.35 -8.81
N ARG A 60 -10.17 10.34 -9.12
CA ARG A 60 -8.81 10.12 -9.65
C ARG A 60 -8.18 8.96 -8.88
N SER A 61 -7.84 7.85 -9.55
CA SER A 61 -7.25 6.67 -8.92
C SER A 61 -6.14 7.12 -7.97
N VAL A 62 -6.31 6.85 -6.67
CA VAL A 62 -5.36 7.32 -5.65
C VAL A 62 -3.99 6.75 -5.98
N GLU A 63 -2.99 7.62 -6.11
CA GLU A 63 -1.62 7.21 -6.43
C GLU A 63 -1.00 6.54 -5.21
N PHE A 64 -0.45 5.35 -5.41
CA PHE A 64 0.26 4.61 -4.37
C PHE A 64 1.49 3.91 -4.93
N THR A 65 2.43 3.65 -4.04
CA THR A 65 3.56 2.74 -4.26
C THR A 65 3.35 1.48 -3.44
N ILE A 66 4.07 0.42 -3.80
CA ILE A 66 3.98 -0.89 -3.17
C ILE A 66 5.30 -1.19 -2.47
N THR A 67 5.20 -1.52 -1.19
CA THR A 67 6.28 -2.10 -0.41
C THR A 67 6.07 -3.61 -0.31
N ASN A 68 7.12 -4.39 -0.60
CA ASN A 68 7.13 -5.85 -0.46
C ASN A 68 7.51 -6.23 0.98
N MET A 69 6.58 -6.84 1.70
CA MET A 69 6.77 -7.20 3.11
C MET A 69 7.76 -8.35 3.31
N ASN A 70 7.95 -9.21 2.31
CA ASN A 70 8.82 -10.39 2.45
C ASN A 70 10.31 -10.08 2.43
N ASN A 71 10.71 -8.88 1.99
CA ASN A 71 12.12 -8.53 1.81
C ASN A 71 12.49 -7.19 2.49
N ILE A 72 11.53 -6.50 3.12
CA ILE A 72 11.79 -5.17 3.67
C ILE A 72 12.68 -5.20 4.92
N ASP A 73 12.71 -6.33 5.62
CA ASP A 73 13.67 -6.65 6.68
C ASP A 73 15.13 -6.46 6.23
N GLU A 74 15.48 -6.88 5.02
CA GLU A 74 16.82 -6.68 4.45
C GLU A 74 17.24 -5.20 4.39
N VAL A 75 16.26 -4.29 4.22
CA VAL A 75 16.48 -2.85 4.30
C VAL A 75 16.57 -2.39 5.76
N ILE A 76 15.60 -2.80 6.57
CA ILE A 76 15.45 -2.37 7.98
C ILE A 76 16.70 -2.71 8.81
N GLU A 77 17.32 -3.87 8.57
CA GLU A 77 18.46 -4.37 9.33
C GLU A 77 19.78 -3.66 8.99
N ARG A 78 19.90 -3.09 7.78
CA ARG A 78 21.17 -2.55 7.26
C ARG A 78 21.23 -1.03 7.25
N VAL A 79 20.07 -0.38 7.29
CA VAL A 79 19.92 1.04 7.05
C VAL A 79 19.45 1.77 8.30
N SER A 80 20.03 2.94 8.57
CA SER A 80 19.61 3.76 9.70
C SER A 80 18.14 4.20 9.62
N ASP A 81 17.48 4.45 10.76
CA ASP A 81 16.10 4.95 10.82
C ASP A 81 15.88 6.20 9.96
N LYS A 82 16.85 7.11 10.00
CA LYS A 82 16.77 8.36 9.23
C LYS A 82 16.73 8.09 7.73
N HIS A 83 17.54 7.15 7.25
CA HIS A 83 17.58 6.73 5.85
C HIS A 83 16.34 5.92 5.47
N CYS A 84 15.82 5.05 6.35
CA CYS A 84 14.53 4.39 6.15
C CYS A 84 13.40 5.41 5.95
N GLY A 85 13.39 6.50 6.71
CA GLY A 85 12.40 7.57 6.52
C GLY A 85 12.57 8.35 5.23
N TYR A 86 13.80 8.63 4.81
CA TYR A 86 14.04 9.21 3.49
C TYR A 86 13.58 8.27 2.38
N LEU A 87 13.83 6.96 2.50
CA LEU A 87 13.38 5.97 1.53
C LEU A 87 11.85 5.87 1.47
N LEU A 88 11.17 5.88 2.62
CA LEU A 88 9.70 5.88 2.70
C LEU A 88 9.07 7.04 1.92
N TYR A 89 9.68 8.21 1.98
CA TYR A 89 9.22 9.37 1.21
C TYR A 89 9.67 9.33 -0.24
N LEU A 90 10.94 8.96 -0.50
CA LEU A 90 11.51 8.94 -1.84
C LEU A 90 10.82 7.91 -2.74
N GLN A 91 10.33 6.80 -2.20
CA GLN A 91 9.57 5.84 -2.99
C GLN A 91 8.36 6.46 -3.68
N CYS A 92 7.75 7.51 -3.10
CA CYS A 92 6.61 8.22 -3.67
C CYS A 92 6.90 9.01 -4.97
N PHE A 93 8.13 8.92 -5.49
CA PHE A 93 8.57 9.53 -6.74
C PHE A 93 8.98 8.49 -7.79
N VAL A 94 8.81 7.20 -7.49
CA VAL A 94 9.11 6.11 -8.42
C VAL A 94 8.07 6.02 -9.53
N ASN A 95 8.51 5.78 -10.76
CA ASN A 95 7.64 5.45 -11.88
C ASN A 95 7.44 3.93 -12.03
N TYR A 96 6.69 3.51 -13.04
CA TYR A 96 6.43 2.08 -13.33
C TYR A 96 7.69 1.27 -13.66
N ASP A 97 8.74 1.90 -14.18
CA ASP A 97 10.03 1.27 -14.50
C ASP A 97 10.98 1.25 -13.30
N THR A 98 10.48 1.57 -12.09
CA THR A 98 11.23 1.70 -10.85
C THR A 98 12.21 2.88 -10.79
N THR A 99 12.21 3.77 -11.77
CA THR A 99 13.09 4.94 -11.83
C THR A 99 12.51 6.11 -11.03
N LEU A 100 13.34 6.79 -10.25
CA LEU A 100 12.97 8.02 -9.55
C LEU A 100 12.74 9.13 -10.58
N SER A 101 11.55 9.72 -10.54
CA SER A 101 11.07 10.64 -11.56
C SER A 101 10.59 11.96 -10.97
N ASN A 102 10.96 13.05 -11.62
CA ASN A 102 10.47 14.38 -11.34
C ASN A 102 8.97 14.50 -11.74
N PRO A 103 8.24 15.53 -11.26
CA PRO A 103 6.84 15.76 -11.65
C PRO A 103 6.63 15.88 -13.17
N ASN A 104 7.62 16.42 -13.88
CA ASN A 104 7.64 16.52 -15.35
C ASN A 104 8.06 15.20 -16.06
N LYS A 105 8.13 14.09 -15.32
CA LYS A 105 8.44 12.73 -15.81
C LYS A 105 9.86 12.52 -16.34
N THR A 106 10.80 13.41 -16.03
CA THR A 106 12.22 13.16 -16.28
C THR A 106 12.86 12.39 -15.13
N ALA A 107 13.93 11.64 -15.39
CA ALA A 107 14.71 10.98 -14.34
C ALA A 107 15.30 12.01 -13.36
N MET A 108 15.27 11.70 -12.07
CA MET A 108 15.85 12.53 -11.04
C MET A 108 17.38 12.41 -11.04
N SER A 109 18.06 13.55 -11.05
CA SER A 109 19.48 13.63 -10.72
C SER A 109 19.70 13.57 -9.20
N LYS A 110 20.96 13.42 -8.78
CA LYS A 110 21.36 13.51 -7.37
C LYS A 110 20.89 14.80 -6.71
N GLU A 111 21.00 15.91 -7.45
CA GLU A 111 20.60 17.23 -6.97
C GLU A 111 19.08 17.36 -6.87
N ASP A 112 18.31 16.71 -7.76
CA ASP A 112 16.85 16.60 -7.62
C ASP A 112 16.49 15.82 -6.36
N ILE A 113 17.12 14.68 -6.10
CA ILE A 113 16.87 13.88 -4.88
C ILE A 113 17.17 14.71 -3.64
N ARG A 114 18.29 15.44 -3.64
CA ARG A 114 18.67 16.33 -2.54
C ARG A 114 17.59 17.37 -2.26
N ARG A 115 17.09 18.04 -3.30
CA ARG A 115 16.03 19.05 -3.19
C ARG A 115 14.72 18.45 -2.73
N THR A 116 14.32 17.31 -3.29
CA THR A 116 13.11 16.58 -2.91
C THR A 116 13.15 16.16 -1.45
N LEU A 117 14.25 15.60 -0.96
CA LEU A 117 14.40 15.25 0.45
C LEU A 117 14.57 16.49 1.36
N GLY A 118 14.88 17.67 0.81
CA GLY A 118 15.11 18.88 1.59
C GLY A 118 16.36 18.80 2.48
N VAL A 119 17.44 18.17 1.99
CA VAL A 119 18.64 17.90 2.80
C VAL A 119 19.91 18.58 2.27
N SER A 120 20.95 18.58 3.10
CA SER A 120 22.29 19.08 2.72
C SER A 120 22.98 18.15 1.70
N LYS A 121 23.99 18.67 0.98
CA LYS A 121 24.82 17.86 0.07
C LYS A 121 25.51 16.68 0.78
N PRO A 122 26.15 16.86 1.95
CA PRO A 122 26.70 15.72 2.70
C PRO A 122 25.65 14.67 3.06
N THR A 123 24.44 15.09 3.44
CA THR A 123 23.36 14.17 3.82
C THR A 123 22.85 13.35 2.65
N VAL A 124 22.61 13.95 1.47
CA VAL A 124 22.17 13.17 0.30
C VAL A 124 23.26 12.22 -0.19
N ASN A 125 24.53 12.63 -0.11
CA ASN A 125 25.65 11.78 -0.51
C ASN A 125 25.75 10.55 0.40
N SER A 126 25.65 10.75 1.73
CA SER A 126 25.65 9.66 2.69
C SER A 126 24.43 8.74 2.54
N PHE A 127 23.24 9.31 2.30
CA PHE A 127 22.03 8.54 2.05
C PHE A 127 22.16 7.68 0.79
N LEU A 128 22.55 8.26 -0.35
CA LEU A 128 22.67 7.52 -1.61
C LEU A 128 23.78 6.47 -1.55
N ALA A 129 24.92 6.76 -0.92
CA ALA A 129 25.97 5.76 -0.70
C ALA A 129 25.43 4.55 0.07
N ASP A 130 24.77 4.77 1.21
CA ASP A 130 24.17 3.70 2.01
C ASP A 130 23.11 2.89 1.23
N MET A 131 22.30 3.56 0.40
CA MET A 131 21.31 2.87 -0.45
C MET A 131 21.94 2.05 -1.57
N ILE A 132 23.03 2.53 -2.17
CA ILE A 132 23.73 1.86 -3.28
C ILE A 132 24.53 0.68 -2.75
N ASP A 133 25.28 0.87 -1.66
CA ASP A 133 26.10 -0.17 -1.02
C ASP A 133 25.24 -1.36 -0.58
N ASN A 134 23.99 -1.11 -0.18
CA ASN A 134 23.01 -2.14 0.20
C ASN A 134 22.12 -2.63 -0.94
N ALA A 135 22.38 -2.23 -2.20
CA ALA A 135 21.61 -2.60 -3.40
C ALA A 135 20.09 -2.28 -3.29
N ILE A 136 19.75 -1.20 -2.60
CA ILE A 136 18.39 -0.67 -2.44
C ILE A 136 18.06 0.31 -3.57
N ILE A 137 19.06 1.09 -3.98
CA ILE A 137 19.02 2.00 -5.13
C ILE A 137 20.17 1.65 -6.06
N PHE A 138 19.91 1.66 -7.36
CA PHE A 138 20.92 1.56 -8.40
C PHE A 138 21.11 2.92 -9.07
N GLU A 139 22.35 3.32 -9.28
CA GLU A 139 22.71 4.49 -10.09
C GLU A 139 23.13 4.03 -11.48
N ASP A 140 22.52 4.60 -12.52
CA ASP A 140 22.92 4.40 -13.91
C ASP A 140 22.95 5.74 -14.63
N SER A 141 24.13 6.12 -15.13
CA SER A 141 24.32 7.32 -15.97
C SER A 141 23.75 8.61 -15.35
N GLY A 142 23.81 8.72 -14.02
CA GLY A 142 23.30 9.87 -13.25
C GLY A 142 21.79 9.83 -12.94
N SER A 143 21.09 8.76 -13.33
CA SER A 143 19.72 8.44 -12.93
C SER A 143 19.70 7.41 -11.81
N TYR A 144 18.61 7.36 -11.04
CA TYR A 144 18.49 6.49 -9.88
C TYR A 144 17.23 5.63 -9.96
N ARG A 145 17.38 4.33 -9.72
CA ARG A 145 16.32 3.34 -9.80
C ARG A 145 16.19 2.60 -8.47
N LEU A 146 14.98 2.50 -7.94
CA LEU A 146 14.72 1.67 -6.76
C LEU A 146 14.81 0.19 -7.14
N ASN A 147 15.24 -0.63 -6.20
CA ASN A 147 15.17 -2.07 -6.36
C ASN A 147 13.71 -2.55 -6.20
N PRO A 148 13.06 -3.11 -7.25
CA PRO A 148 11.69 -3.63 -7.17
C PRO A 148 11.53 -4.77 -6.15
N ARG A 149 12.64 -5.36 -5.68
CA ARG A 149 12.63 -6.31 -4.56
C ARG A 149 11.94 -5.74 -3.32
N TYR A 150 12.07 -4.43 -3.09
CA TYR A 150 11.57 -3.74 -1.90
C TYR A 150 10.40 -2.80 -2.21
N HIS A 151 10.55 -1.92 -3.20
CA HIS A 151 9.55 -0.89 -3.53
C HIS A 151 9.34 -0.74 -5.03
N PHE A 152 8.09 -0.63 -5.47
CA PHE A 152 7.73 -0.46 -6.88
C PHE A 152 6.35 0.17 -7.05
N GLN A 153 5.99 0.55 -8.28
CA GLN A 153 4.64 0.98 -8.65
C GLN A 153 3.97 -0.05 -9.56
N GLY A 154 2.64 -0.16 -9.49
CA GLY A 154 1.86 -0.94 -10.44
C GLY A 154 1.07 -2.08 -9.81
N LYS A 155 0.92 -3.17 -10.56
CA LYS A 155 0.14 -4.35 -10.15
C LYS A 155 1.07 -5.50 -9.79
N THR A 156 0.66 -6.29 -8.80
CA THR A 156 1.34 -7.51 -8.40
C THR A 156 0.31 -8.54 -7.95
N SER A 157 0.61 -9.82 -8.14
CA SER A 157 -0.13 -10.94 -7.55
C SER A 157 0.32 -11.24 -6.11
N ASN A 158 1.42 -10.64 -5.65
CA ASN A 158 1.90 -10.79 -4.28
C ASN A 158 0.92 -10.13 -3.29
N THR A 159 0.46 -10.89 -2.30
CA THR A 159 -0.42 -10.41 -1.22
C THR A 159 0.35 -9.93 0.01
N ALA A 160 1.64 -10.26 0.10
CA ALA A 160 2.58 -9.79 1.12
C ALA A 160 3.10 -8.39 0.78
N ILE A 161 2.17 -7.44 0.69
CA ILE A 161 2.47 -6.07 0.32
C ILE A 161 1.73 -5.06 1.19
N VAL A 162 2.28 -3.85 1.25
CA VAL A 162 1.62 -2.65 1.76
C VAL A 162 1.58 -1.61 0.66
N ARG A 163 0.41 -1.00 0.43
CA ARG A 163 0.28 0.18 -0.42
C ARG A 163 0.52 1.42 0.42
N THR A 164 1.40 2.28 -0.08
CA THR A 164 1.73 3.58 0.51
C THR A 164 1.09 4.67 -0.34
N PHE A 165 0.13 5.40 0.21
CA PHE A 165 -0.57 6.44 -0.53
C PHE A 165 0.29 7.71 -0.65
N VAL A 166 0.64 8.05 -1.90
CA VAL A 166 1.66 9.06 -2.21
C VAL A 166 1.32 10.42 -1.63
N ALA A 167 0.08 10.89 -1.80
CA ALA A 167 -0.34 12.19 -1.28
C ALA A 167 -0.20 12.27 0.25
N LYS A 168 -0.59 11.20 0.97
CA LYS A 168 -0.58 11.18 2.43
C LYS A 168 0.81 11.05 3.03
N VAL A 169 1.71 10.28 2.42
CA VAL A 169 3.11 10.28 2.85
C VAL A 169 3.80 11.61 2.54
N LYS A 170 3.44 12.29 1.44
CA LYS A 170 3.97 13.62 1.15
C LYS A 170 3.54 14.68 2.16
N GLU A 171 2.28 14.69 2.57
CA GLU A 171 1.78 15.51 3.69
C GLU A 171 2.56 15.18 4.97
N LEU A 172 2.65 13.89 5.33
CA LEU A 172 3.33 13.45 6.54
C LEU A 172 4.80 13.87 6.59
N TYR A 173 5.56 13.73 5.49
CA TYR A 173 6.97 14.14 5.43
C TYR A 173 7.20 15.63 5.71
N SER A 174 6.21 16.47 5.41
CA SER A 174 6.29 17.92 5.68
C SER A 174 6.13 18.27 7.16
N GLU A 175 5.59 17.36 7.98
CA GLU A 175 5.22 17.62 9.37
C GLU A 175 6.02 16.81 10.40
N VAL A 176 6.62 15.69 10.00
CA VAL A 176 7.38 14.81 10.90
C VAL A 176 8.82 14.62 10.45
N SER A 177 9.68 14.26 11.40
CA SER A 177 11.10 14.04 11.09
C SER A 177 11.31 12.77 10.26
N ALA A 178 12.38 12.72 9.46
CA ALA A 178 12.77 11.51 8.75
C ALA A 178 12.99 10.32 9.71
N LYS A 179 13.48 10.54 10.93
CA LYS A 179 13.60 9.45 11.92
C LYS A 179 12.24 8.93 12.40
N ASP A 180 11.22 9.78 12.47
CA ASP A 180 9.87 9.35 12.80
C ASP A 180 9.24 8.55 11.65
N LEU A 181 9.50 8.94 10.40
CA LEU A 181 9.11 8.12 9.26
C LEU A 181 9.87 6.79 9.20
N GLY A 182 11.15 6.77 9.59
CA GLY A 182 11.90 5.52 9.76
C GLY A 182 11.26 4.57 10.76
N PHE A 183 10.79 5.11 11.89
CA PHE A 183 10.00 4.33 12.86
C PHE A 183 8.74 3.74 12.22
N VAL A 184 7.99 4.52 11.44
CA VAL A 184 6.79 4.03 10.71
C VAL A 184 7.17 2.96 9.68
N TYR A 185 8.25 3.17 8.93
CA TYR A 185 8.75 2.26 7.90
C TYR A 185 9.01 0.85 8.44
N LYS A 186 9.63 0.75 9.63
CA LYS A 186 9.90 -0.53 10.30
C LYS A 186 8.64 -1.30 10.68
N LEU A 187 7.51 -0.62 10.82
CA LEU A 187 6.23 -1.24 11.19
C LEU A 187 5.42 -1.72 9.99
N LEU A 188 5.82 -1.40 8.75
CA LEU A 188 5.04 -1.74 7.55
C LEU A 188 4.84 -3.26 7.40
N GLN A 189 5.87 -4.06 7.67
CA GLN A 189 5.76 -5.52 7.60
C GLN A 189 4.87 -6.14 8.69
N HIS A 190 4.45 -5.36 9.69
CA HIS A 190 3.61 -5.83 10.81
C HIS A 190 2.13 -5.43 10.66
N ILE A 191 1.74 -4.86 9.52
CA ILE A 191 0.35 -4.43 9.29
C ILE A 191 -0.51 -5.64 8.94
N HIS A 192 -1.53 -5.92 9.75
CA HIS A 192 -2.52 -6.96 9.48
C HIS A 192 -3.35 -6.64 8.22
N LEU A 193 -3.61 -7.64 7.39
CA LEU A 193 -4.29 -7.47 6.10
C LEU A 193 -5.70 -6.86 6.26
N GLU A 194 -6.50 -7.42 7.16
CA GLU A 194 -7.91 -7.05 7.31
C GLU A 194 -8.15 -5.85 8.21
N THR A 195 -7.35 -5.71 9.27
CA THR A 195 -7.69 -4.85 10.41
C THR A 195 -6.73 -3.67 10.57
N ASN A 196 -5.69 -3.59 9.73
CA ASN A 196 -4.61 -2.60 9.84
C ASN A 196 -3.94 -2.54 11.23
N THR A 197 -4.10 -3.58 12.03
CA THR A 197 -3.49 -3.73 13.35
C THR A 197 -2.00 -4.01 13.19
N ILE A 198 -1.18 -3.40 14.04
CA ILE A 198 0.25 -3.69 14.14
C ILE A 198 0.40 -4.97 14.97
N CYS A 199 0.82 -6.06 14.35
CA CYS A 199 0.74 -7.42 14.90
C CYS A 199 1.96 -8.29 14.54
N ALA A 200 2.17 -9.35 15.31
CA ALA A 200 3.26 -10.31 15.11
C ALA A 200 2.96 -11.28 13.96
N ASN A 201 1.69 -11.55 13.67
CA ASN A 201 1.20 -12.44 12.63
C ASN A 201 0.37 -11.70 11.56
N PRO A 202 0.98 -10.78 10.78
CA PRO A 202 0.26 -9.95 9.81
C PRO A 202 -0.45 -10.73 8.70
N TYR A 203 -0.09 -11.99 8.50
CA TYR A 203 -0.68 -12.89 7.50
C TYR A 203 -1.83 -13.75 8.03
N GLU A 204 -2.19 -13.60 9.31
CA GLU A 204 -3.36 -14.25 9.89
C GLU A 204 -4.63 -13.86 9.13
N ARG A 205 -5.49 -14.85 8.88
CA ARG A 205 -6.76 -14.66 8.17
C ARG A 205 -7.92 -14.57 9.15
N ASP A 206 -7.84 -15.28 10.26
CA ASP A 206 -8.82 -15.21 11.32
C ASP A 206 -8.51 -14.03 12.23
N VAL A 207 -9.32 -12.99 12.14
CA VAL A 207 -9.14 -11.75 12.91
C VAL A 207 -9.14 -11.99 14.41
N GLU A 208 -9.82 -13.04 14.91
CA GLU A 208 -9.87 -13.40 16.33
C GLU A 208 -8.53 -13.93 16.84
N ASN A 209 -7.70 -14.48 15.95
CA ASN A 209 -6.36 -15.00 16.25
C ASN A 209 -5.24 -13.98 15.96
N THR A 210 -5.58 -12.72 15.69
CA THR A 210 -4.57 -11.65 15.54
C THR A 210 -3.80 -11.50 16.85
N VAL A 211 -2.47 -11.50 16.79
CA VAL A 211 -1.56 -11.28 17.93
C VAL A 211 -1.02 -9.85 17.88
N PRO A 212 -1.64 -8.87 18.55
CA PRO A 212 -1.24 -7.47 18.44
C PRO A 212 0.11 -7.24 19.11
N LEU A 213 0.95 -6.39 18.53
CA LEU A 213 2.21 -6.00 19.15
C LEU A 213 1.94 -5.03 20.29
N THR A 214 2.54 -5.32 21.44
CA THR A 214 2.58 -4.43 22.59
C THR A 214 3.55 -3.26 22.35
N LYS A 215 3.61 -2.30 23.28
CA LYS A 215 4.58 -1.19 23.15
C LYS A 215 6.00 -1.69 23.29
N GLU A 216 6.17 -2.69 24.14
CA GLU A 216 7.38 -3.40 24.48
C GLU A 216 7.89 -4.18 23.25
N ASP A 217 6.98 -4.83 22.51
CA ASP A 217 7.32 -5.47 21.23
C ASP A 217 7.76 -4.46 20.17
N ILE A 218 7.00 -3.37 20.03
CA ILE A 218 7.33 -2.30 19.07
C ILE A 218 8.68 -1.66 19.42
N ALA A 219 9.00 -1.48 20.71
CA ALA A 219 10.28 -0.98 21.17
C ALA A 219 11.44 -1.89 20.71
N ARG A 220 11.30 -3.21 20.92
CA ARG A 220 12.29 -4.20 20.46
C ARG A 220 12.48 -4.18 18.95
N ILE A 221 11.38 -4.22 18.18
CA ILE A 221 11.43 -4.26 16.71
C ILE A 221 12.02 -2.97 16.13
N THR A 222 11.68 -1.82 16.71
CA THR A 222 12.13 -0.53 16.18
C THR A 222 13.50 -0.10 16.69
N GLY A 223 14.00 -0.71 17.77
CA GLY A 223 15.24 -0.33 18.45
C GLY A 223 15.11 0.97 19.25
N VAL A 224 13.89 1.33 19.65
CA VAL A 224 13.54 2.59 20.31
C VAL A 224 13.02 2.30 21.70
N ASP A 225 13.32 3.14 22.69
CA ASP A 225 12.80 2.96 24.06
C ASP A 225 11.26 3.09 24.13
N GLU A 226 10.63 2.37 25.05
CA GLU A 226 9.17 2.32 25.17
C GLU A 226 8.51 3.70 25.39
N LYS A 227 9.17 4.60 26.11
CA LYS A 227 8.67 5.97 26.34
C LYS A 227 8.62 6.74 25.02
N THR A 228 9.64 6.59 24.19
CA THR A 228 9.68 7.18 22.84
C THR A 228 8.67 6.51 21.91
N VAL A 229 8.52 5.18 21.95
CA VAL A 229 7.47 4.47 21.21
C VAL A 229 6.09 5.03 21.55
N TYR A 230 5.76 5.11 22.84
CA TYR A 230 4.50 5.63 23.31
C TYR A 230 4.25 7.08 22.84
N ARG A 231 5.28 7.92 22.91
CA ARG A 231 5.22 9.29 22.40
C ARG A 231 4.94 9.31 20.89
N LYS A 232 5.63 8.50 20.10
CA LYS A 232 5.46 8.43 18.63
C LYS A 232 4.05 7.94 18.26
N LEU A 233 3.58 6.85 18.87
CA LEU A 233 2.24 6.30 18.64
C LEU A 233 1.13 7.31 18.94
N ARG A 234 1.33 8.23 19.90
CA ARG A 234 0.33 9.25 20.27
C ARG A 234 0.43 10.57 19.54
N LYS A 235 1.61 10.94 19.02
CA LYS A 235 1.87 12.30 18.52
C LYS A 235 2.11 12.39 17.02
N LEU A 236 2.43 11.28 16.34
CA LEU A 236 2.65 11.33 14.90
C LEU A 236 1.33 11.59 14.18
N LYS A 237 1.28 12.72 13.48
CA LYS A 237 0.12 13.22 12.76
C LYS A 237 0.56 13.96 11.49
N PHE A 238 -0.41 14.17 10.60
CA PHE A 238 -0.32 14.97 9.40
C PHE A 238 -1.65 15.73 9.25
N GLY A 239 -1.58 17.06 9.18
CA GLY A 239 -2.70 17.96 9.41
C GLY A 239 -3.38 17.64 10.74
N ASP A 240 -4.65 17.24 10.64
CA ASP A 240 -5.49 16.88 11.78
C ASP A 240 -5.64 15.35 11.96
N GLN A 241 -4.96 14.55 11.14
CA GLN A 241 -5.05 13.09 11.17
C GLN A 241 -3.85 12.47 11.88
N TYR A 242 -4.10 11.52 12.77
CA TYR A 242 -3.03 10.74 13.41
C TYR A 242 -2.60 9.57 12.52
N VAL A 243 -1.31 9.22 12.58
CA VAL A 243 -0.75 8.05 11.88
C VAL A 243 -1.19 6.76 12.56
N PHE A 244 -1.46 6.78 13.87
CA PHE A 244 -1.85 5.61 14.65
C PHE A 244 -3.14 5.86 15.42
N ALA A 245 -3.93 4.82 15.58
CA ALA A 245 -5.02 4.76 16.54
C ALA A 245 -4.66 3.75 17.64
N GLU A 246 -4.98 4.11 18.88
CA GLU A 246 -4.81 3.25 20.04
C GLU A 246 -6.17 2.72 20.45
N VAL A 247 -6.33 1.40 20.44
CA VAL A 247 -7.54 0.73 20.93
C VAL A 247 -7.27 0.19 22.32
N VAL A 248 -8.15 0.53 23.26
CA VAL A 248 -8.08 0.06 24.66
C VAL A 248 -9.19 -0.95 24.88
N TYR A 249 -8.82 -2.14 25.33
CA TYR A 249 -9.74 -3.22 25.66
C TYR A 249 -9.43 -3.75 27.07
N GLY A 250 -10.20 -3.29 28.05
CA GLY A 250 -9.91 -3.54 29.46
C GLY A 250 -8.53 -3.02 29.86
N ARG A 251 -7.64 -3.92 30.29
CA ARG A 251 -6.24 -3.61 30.62
C ARG A 251 -5.30 -3.71 29.42
N SER A 252 -5.77 -4.28 28.31
CA SER A 252 -4.99 -4.50 27.11
C SER A 252 -5.10 -3.31 26.16
N ARG A 253 -4.05 -3.09 25.37
CA ARG A 253 -3.98 -2.01 24.40
C ARG A 253 -3.32 -2.52 23.14
N TYR A 254 -3.84 -2.12 21.99
CA TYR A 254 -3.24 -2.43 20.70
C TYR A 254 -3.35 -1.26 19.74
N TYR A 255 -2.55 -1.30 18.69
CA TYR A 255 -2.34 -0.16 17.79
C TYR A 255 -2.75 -0.52 16.37
N LYS A 256 -3.44 0.41 15.71
CA LYS A 256 -3.74 0.35 14.28
C LYS A 256 -3.02 1.47 13.56
N ILE A 257 -2.58 1.21 12.33
CA ILE A 257 -2.00 2.24 11.46
C ILE A 257 -3.07 2.82 10.53
N ASN A 258 -3.00 4.12 10.30
CA ASN A 258 -3.98 4.86 9.52
C ASN A 258 -4.08 4.31 8.09
N PRO A 259 -5.25 3.76 7.70
CA PRO A 259 -5.42 3.10 6.42
C PRO A 259 -5.49 4.09 5.24
N PHE A 260 -5.57 5.40 5.49
CA PHE A 260 -5.43 6.42 4.45
C PHE A 260 -3.97 6.68 4.08
N VAL A 261 -3.02 6.23 4.90
CA VAL A 261 -1.58 6.34 4.63
C VAL A 261 -1.03 5.00 4.12
N PHE A 262 -1.37 3.90 4.81
CA PHE A 262 -0.87 2.56 4.52
C PHE A 262 -1.98 1.52 4.51
N TYR A 263 -2.11 0.77 3.42
CA TYR A 263 -3.19 -0.22 3.31
C TYR A 263 -2.81 -1.43 2.47
N ARG A 264 -3.19 -2.62 2.92
CA ARG A 264 -2.78 -3.88 2.26
C ARG A 264 -3.77 -4.38 1.22
N LYS A 265 -5.06 -4.05 1.37
CA LYS A 265 -6.10 -4.47 0.41
C LYS A 265 -6.22 -3.47 -0.75
N PRO A 266 -6.66 -3.92 -1.93
CA PRO A 266 -7.05 -3.00 -2.98
C PRO A 266 -8.34 -2.25 -2.59
N GLY A 267 -8.53 -1.07 -3.15
CA GLY A 267 -9.74 -0.28 -2.95
C GLY A 267 -9.69 0.57 -1.68
N VAL A 268 -10.86 0.82 -1.11
CA VAL A 268 -11.05 1.73 0.03
C VAL A 268 -11.13 0.91 1.33
N PRO A 269 -10.58 1.40 2.45
CA PRO A 269 -10.79 0.78 3.76
C PRO A 269 -12.28 0.67 4.12
N ASP A 270 -12.65 -0.37 4.88
CA ASP A 270 -14.03 -0.56 5.32
C ASP A 270 -14.52 0.60 6.19
N ALA A 271 -15.83 0.70 6.37
CA ALA A 271 -16.44 1.81 7.09
C ALA A 271 -15.90 1.97 8.51
N THR A 272 -15.72 0.87 9.24
CA THR A 272 -15.24 0.86 10.63
C THR A 272 -13.80 1.37 10.72
N LEU A 273 -12.89 0.91 9.85
CA LEU A 273 -11.53 1.43 9.79
C LEU A 273 -11.50 2.91 9.38
N ARG A 274 -12.33 3.34 8.44
CA ARG A 274 -12.42 4.75 8.06
C ARG A 274 -12.93 5.60 9.22
N GLU A 275 -13.98 5.16 9.90
CA GLU A 275 -14.58 5.82 11.06
C GLU A 275 -13.49 6.13 12.11
N MET A 276 -12.72 5.11 12.53
CA MET A 276 -11.68 5.24 13.57
C MET A 276 -10.70 6.39 13.31
N PHE A 277 -10.37 6.66 12.03
CA PHE A 277 -9.41 7.68 11.64
C PHE A 277 -10.06 8.97 11.06
N SER A 278 -11.39 9.02 10.94
CA SER A 278 -12.12 10.15 10.32
C SER A 278 -13.07 10.88 11.29
N ILE A 279 -13.51 10.26 12.39
CA ILE A 279 -14.54 10.77 13.30
C ILE A 279 -14.24 12.19 13.85
N ARG A 280 -12.98 12.63 13.86
CA ARG A 280 -12.62 13.94 14.42
C ARG A 280 -12.81 15.16 13.52
N ASN A 281 -13.31 15.02 12.29
CA ASN A 281 -13.96 16.17 11.64
C ASN A 281 -15.16 16.70 12.46
N ASN A 282 -15.67 15.93 13.43
CA ASN A 282 -16.85 16.27 14.22
C ASN A 282 -16.57 16.73 15.67
N TYR A 283 -15.31 16.64 16.14
CA TYR A 283 -14.92 17.10 17.47
C TYR A 283 -13.94 18.26 17.33
N ARG A 284 -14.45 19.41 16.86
CA ARG A 284 -13.75 20.69 17.00
C ARG A 284 -13.67 21.01 18.50
N GLY A 285 -12.48 20.93 19.06
CA GLY A 285 -12.12 21.62 20.30
C GLY A 285 -11.64 23.02 19.97
#